data_AF-A0A183TRL9-F1
#
_entry.id   AF-A0A183TRL9-F1
#
_cell.length_a   1.000
_cell.length_b   1.000
_cell.length_c   1.000
_cell.angle_alpha   90.00
_cell.angle_beta   90.00
_cell.angle_gamma   90.00
#
_symmetry.space_group_name_H-M   'P 1'
#
loop_
_entity.id
_entity.type
_entity.pdbx_description
1 polymer ?
#
loop_
_entity_poly.entity_id
_entity_poly.type
_entity_poly.pdbx_seq_one_letter_code
_entity_poly.pdbx_strand_id
1 'polypeptide(L)'
;MHTFTDADFVMDCILAAVDFICPEQHDVFKAIPLSARTVTQRLEDLASDVQSSMLTKFKNLDIFSIALDESINIKETVQLAIFVHGITQHLEVAAEADYGDLLYHTEVRWLSHGNVLKHVFALRHEIVSTVIDRGLKGFQTFSDEVWLHRVGFHTEIVALTLAVNFLTSRSPSPLKIRV
;
A
#
# COMPACT_ATOMS: atom_id res chain seq x y z
N MET A 1 -12.32 28.58 -14.37
CA MET A 1 -11.13 27.91 -13.82
C MET A 1 -10.39 28.95 -13.00
N HIS A 2 -10.70 29.04 -11.70
CA HIS A 2 -10.02 29.98 -10.80
C HIS A 2 -8.65 29.40 -10.46
N THR A 3 -7.61 30.15 -10.82
CA THR A 3 -6.21 29.84 -10.53
C THR A 3 -5.93 30.10 -9.06
N PHE A 4 -5.66 29.05 -8.28
CA PHE A 4 -4.73 29.00 -7.14
C PHE A 4 -4.65 30.20 -6.16
N THR A 5 -5.74 30.94 -5.91
CA THR A 5 -5.77 32.06 -4.95
C THR A 5 -5.41 31.67 -3.52
N ASP A 6 -5.53 30.38 -3.19
CA ASP A 6 -5.26 29.88 -1.84
C ASP A 6 -3.77 29.61 -1.60
N ALA A 7 -2.94 29.45 -2.64
CA ALA A 7 -1.51 29.17 -2.46
C ALA A 7 -0.74 30.37 -1.89
N ASP A 8 -1.05 31.58 -2.36
CA ASP A 8 -0.46 32.80 -1.82
C ASP A 8 -0.89 33.00 -0.36
N PHE A 9 -2.18 32.75 -0.05
CA PHE A 9 -2.70 32.80 1.32
C PHE A 9 -2.03 31.78 2.25
N VAL A 10 -1.83 30.55 1.78
CA VAL A 10 -1.12 29.50 2.54
C VAL A 10 0.35 29.90 2.74
N MET A 11 1.00 30.49 1.73
CA MET A 11 2.37 30.98 1.87
C MET A 11 2.46 32.11 2.89
N ASP A 12 1.54 33.07 2.90
CA ASP A 12 1.51 34.15 3.90
C ASP A 12 1.38 33.58 5.32
N CYS A 13 0.54 32.56 5.50
CA CYS A 13 0.40 31.86 6.78
C CYS A 13 1.68 31.11 7.19
N ILE A 14 2.35 30.46 6.24
CA ILE A 14 3.64 29.77 6.48
C ILE A 14 4.71 30.80 6.88
N LEU A 15 4.81 31.92 6.16
CA LEU A 15 5.80 32.97 6.46
C LEU A 15 5.55 33.59 7.85
N ALA A 16 4.29 33.85 8.21
CA ALA A 16 3.96 34.33 9.56
C ALA A 16 4.36 33.34 10.67
N ALA A 17 4.25 32.04 10.42
CA ALA A 17 4.72 31.01 11.36
C ALA A 17 6.25 30.93 11.40
N VAL A 18 6.92 31.03 10.25
CA VAL A 18 8.39 31.01 10.14
C VAL A 18 9.00 32.22 10.84
N ASP A 19 8.43 33.41 10.69
CA ASP A 19 8.88 34.62 11.38
C ASP A 19 8.83 34.48 12.91
N PHE A 20 7.92 33.66 13.43
CA PHE A 20 7.81 33.39 14.86
C PHE A 20 8.75 32.27 15.34
N ILE A 21 8.92 31.19 14.55
CA ILE A 21 9.63 29.98 14.98
C ILE A 21 11.11 30.01 14.59
N CYS A 22 11.43 30.44 13.38
CA CYS A 22 12.78 30.40 12.79
C CYS A 22 12.96 31.53 11.75
N PRO A 23 13.03 32.80 12.19
CA PRO A 23 13.10 33.95 11.28
C PRO A 23 14.33 33.92 10.36
N GLU A 24 15.40 33.24 10.75
CA GLU A 24 16.60 33.06 9.91
C GLU A 24 16.34 32.26 8.61
N GLN A 25 15.24 31.51 8.53
CA GLN A 25 14.86 30.72 7.35
C GLN A 25 13.80 31.41 6.47
N HIS A 26 13.31 32.60 6.84
CA HIS A 26 12.20 33.29 6.14
C HIS A 26 12.40 33.37 4.61
N ASP A 27 13.59 33.77 4.16
CA ASP A 27 13.88 33.93 2.73
C ASP A 27 13.92 32.60 1.97
N VAL A 28 14.25 31.49 2.64
CA VAL A 28 14.22 30.14 2.05
C VAL A 28 12.78 29.72 1.77
N PHE A 29 11.86 29.97 2.71
CA PHE A 29 10.44 29.67 2.52
C PHE A 29 9.78 30.60 1.50
N LYS A 30 10.14 31.88 1.51
CA LYS A 30 9.64 32.87 0.55
C LYS A 30 10.09 32.59 -0.89
N ALA A 31 11.25 31.96 -1.07
CA ALA A 31 11.77 31.58 -2.37
C ALA A 31 11.07 30.34 -2.98
N ILE A 32 10.17 29.67 -2.23
CA ILE A 32 9.42 28.53 -2.76
C ILE A 32 8.51 28.99 -3.90
N PRO A 33 8.70 28.49 -5.13
CA PRO A 33 7.92 28.96 -6.27
C PRO A 33 6.48 28.44 -6.19
N LEU A 34 5.52 29.35 -6.19
CA LEU A 34 4.08 29.06 -6.14
C LEU A 34 3.42 28.97 -7.52
N SER A 35 4.18 29.25 -8.59
CA SER A 35 3.61 29.29 -9.93
C SER A 35 3.00 27.94 -10.29
N ALA A 36 1.81 27.96 -10.91
CA ALA A 36 1.13 26.74 -11.35
C ALA A 36 2.06 25.83 -12.18
N ARG A 37 2.92 26.44 -13.01
CA ARG A 37 3.92 25.72 -13.81
C ARG A 37 4.93 24.98 -12.93
N THR A 38 5.43 25.59 -11.86
CA THR A 38 6.40 24.95 -10.96
C THR A 38 5.73 23.87 -10.11
N VAL A 39 4.50 24.10 -9.63
CA VAL A 39 3.74 23.09 -8.89
C VAL A 39 3.47 21.87 -9.77
N THR A 40 3.03 22.07 -11.02
CA THR A 40 2.84 20.98 -11.99
C THR A 40 4.16 20.25 -12.27
N GLN A 41 5.25 20.97 -12.50
CA GLN A 41 6.55 20.34 -12.74
C GLN A 41 6.99 19.47 -11.55
N ARG A 42 6.88 19.97 -10.32
CA ARG A 42 7.25 19.20 -9.12
C ARG A 42 6.33 18.00 -8.90
N LEU A 43 5.07 18.10 -9.27
CA LEU A 43 4.13 16.98 -9.24
C LEU A 43 4.54 15.91 -10.26
N GLU A 44 4.92 16.31 -11.47
CA GLU A 44 5.41 15.41 -12.52
C GLU A 44 6.72 14.74 -12.11
N ASP A 45 7.67 15.49 -11.54
CA ASP A 45 8.94 14.97 -11.03
C ASP A 45 8.68 13.93 -9.92
N LEU A 46 7.81 14.26 -8.95
CA LEU A 46 7.42 13.34 -7.88
C LEU A 46 6.70 12.10 -8.42
N ALA A 47 5.82 12.26 -9.42
CA ALA A 47 5.13 11.15 -10.06
C ALA A 47 6.13 10.22 -10.78
N SER A 48 7.11 10.79 -11.47
CA SER A 48 8.20 10.05 -12.11
C SER A 48 9.05 9.30 -11.10
N ASP A 49 9.37 9.93 -9.96
CA ASP A 49 10.14 9.29 -8.89
C ASP A 49 9.38 8.13 -8.25
N VAL A 50 8.09 8.32 -7.95
CA VAL A 50 7.21 7.26 -7.45
C VAL A 50 7.13 6.12 -8.46
N GLN A 51 6.94 6.43 -9.75
CA GLN A 51 6.90 5.43 -10.82
C GLN A 51 8.23 4.66 -10.93
N SER A 52 9.36 5.34 -10.88
CA SER A 52 10.69 4.73 -10.94
C SER A 52 10.92 3.79 -9.74
N SER A 53 10.51 4.21 -8.55
CA SER A 53 10.57 3.39 -7.33
C SER A 53 9.71 2.14 -7.44
N MET A 54 8.46 2.29 -7.91
CA MET A 54 7.56 1.16 -8.16
C MET A 54 8.13 0.18 -9.19
N LEU A 55 8.62 0.68 -10.34
CA LEU A 55 9.24 -0.17 -11.37
C LEU A 55 10.47 -0.92 -10.85
N THR A 56 11.25 -0.30 -9.98
CA THR A 56 12.40 -0.95 -9.35
C THR A 56 11.95 -2.07 -8.42
N LYS A 57 10.90 -1.86 -7.62
CA LYS A 57 10.31 -2.91 -6.78
C LYS A 57 9.76 -4.05 -7.63
N PHE A 58 9.04 -3.75 -8.71
CA PHE A 58 8.46 -4.75 -9.62
C PHE A 58 9.51 -5.65 -10.28
N LYS A 59 10.67 -5.11 -10.65
CA LYS A 59 11.78 -5.90 -11.22
C LYS A 59 12.35 -6.95 -10.26
N ASN A 60 12.18 -6.74 -8.96
CA ASN A 60 12.71 -7.61 -7.91
C ASN A 60 11.67 -8.58 -7.35
N LEU A 61 10.44 -8.56 -7.87
CA LEU A 61 9.40 -9.51 -7.48
C LEU A 61 9.69 -10.86 -8.11
N ASP A 62 9.60 -11.91 -7.29
CA ASP A 62 9.66 -13.29 -7.75
C ASP A 62 8.25 -13.77 -8.16
N ILE A 63 7.23 -13.42 -7.36
CA ILE A 63 5.82 -13.73 -7.63
C ILE A 63 4.98 -12.49 -7.33
N PHE A 64 3.96 -12.23 -8.15
CA PHE A 64 3.01 -11.15 -7.94
C PHE A 64 1.56 -11.57 -8.20
N SER A 65 0.64 -10.84 -7.59
CA SER A 65 -0.81 -10.95 -7.72
C SER A 65 -1.38 -9.58 -8.06
N ILE A 66 -2.46 -9.57 -8.84
CA ILE A 66 -3.15 -8.35 -9.27
C ILE A 66 -4.62 -8.46 -8.87
N ALA A 67 -5.16 -7.42 -8.28
CA ALA A 67 -6.59 -7.25 -8.07
C ALA A 67 -7.11 -6.02 -8.82
N LEU A 68 -8.33 -6.12 -9.34
CA LEU A 68 -9.00 -5.06 -10.09
C LEU A 68 -10.29 -4.68 -9.37
N ASP A 69 -10.51 -3.39 -9.15
CA ASP A 69 -11.74 -2.85 -8.56
C ASP A 69 -12.32 -1.76 -9.46
N GLU A 70 -13.52 -1.99 -9.98
CA GLU A 70 -14.25 -1.01 -10.77
C GLU A 70 -15.21 -0.25 -9.85
N SER A 71 -15.02 1.06 -9.75
CA SER A 71 -15.85 1.95 -8.95
C SER A 71 -16.43 3.06 -9.81
N ILE A 72 -17.52 3.67 -9.33
CA ILE A 72 -18.16 4.80 -10.00
C ILE A 72 -18.04 5.99 -9.06
N ASN A 73 -17.48 7.10 -9.54
CA ASN A 73 -17.35 8.30 -8.73
C ASN A 73 -18.68 9.06 -8.62
N ILE A 74 -18.72 10.10 -7.79
CA ILE A 74 -19.92 10.95 -7.55
C ILE A 74 -20.42 11.62 -8.85
N LYS A 75 -19.59 11.70 -9.90
CA LYS A 75 -19.93 12.25 -11.21
C LYS A 75 -20.25 11.16 -12.25
N GLU A 76 -20.57 9.95 -11.79
CA GLU A 76 -20.89 8.78 -12.62
C GLU A 76 -19.79 8.36 -13.61
N THR A 77 -18.55 8.79 -13.37
CA THR A 77 -17.41 8.33 -14.17
C THR A 77 -16.90 7.01 -13.58
N VAL A 78 -16.78 6.01 -14.44
CA VAL A 78 -16.17 4.72 -14.09
C VAL A 78 -14.67 4.92 -13.88
N GLN A 79 -14.15 4.35 -12.78
CA GLN A 79 -12.74 4.33 -12.42
C GLN A 79 -12.33 2.89 -12.14
N LEU A 80 -11.19 2.47 -12.69
CA LEU A 80 -10.60 1.17 -12.44
C LEU A 80 -9.37 1.33 -11.54
N ALA A 81 -9.44 0.82 -10.32
CA ALA A 81 -8.29 0.67 -9.44
C ALA A 81 -7.61 -0.67 -9.71
N ILE A 82 -6.28 -0.65 -9.78
CA ILE A 82 -5.44 -1.83 -9.95
C ILE A 82 -4.56 -1.90 -8.71
N PHE A 83 -4.56 -3.05 -8.04
CA PHE A 83 -3.72 -3.31 -6.88
C PHE A 83 -2.73 -4.40 -7.24
N VAL A 84 -1.43 -4.10 -7.11
CA VAL A 84 -0.39 -5.11 -7.29
C VAL A 84 0.28 -5.40 -5.95
N HIS A 85 0.30 -6.68 -5.58
CA HIS A 85 1.10 -7.18 -4.46
C HIS A 85 2.04 -8.25 -4.93
N GLY A 86 3.27 -8.23 -4.44
CA GLY A 86 4.22 -9.27 -4.74
C GLY A 86 5.15 -9.60 -3.61
N ILE A 87 5.86 -10.69 -3.80
CA ILE A 87 6.83 -11.23 -2.88
C ILE A 87 8.18 -11.22 -3.58
N THR A 88 9.17 -10.65 -2.91
CA THR A 88 10.55 -10.65 -3.40
C THR A 88 11.20 -12.00 -3.18
N GLN A 89 12.39 -12.18 -3.76
CA GLN A 89 13.27 -13.33 -3.56
C GLN A 89 13.59 -13.57 -2.07
N HIS A 90 13.51 -12.53 -1.23
CA HIS A 90 13.78 -12.61 0.20
C HIS A 90 12.52 -12.80 1.05
N LEU A 91 11.39 -13.17 0.42
CA LEU A 91 10.09 -13.33 1.07
C LEU A 91 9.55 -12.03 1.70
N GLU A 92 10.00 -10.86 1.21
CA GLU A 92 9.48 -9.57 1.63
C GLU A 92 8.24 -9.22 0.81
N VAL A 93 7.21 -8.70 1.48
CA VAL A 93 5.99 -8.25 0.83
C VAL A 93 6.21 -6.84 0.29
N ALA A 94 6.00 -6.65 -1.00
CA ALA A 94 5.97 -5.34 -1.63
C ALA A 94 4.53 -5.01 -2.06
N ALA A 95 4.00 -3.92 -1.51
CA ALA A 95 2.68 -3.38 -1.82
C ALA A 95 2.80 -1.96 -2.39
N GLU A 96 1.92 -1.61 -3.33
CA GLU A 96 1.82 -0.25 -3.89
C GLU A 96 1.20 0.78 -2.92
N ALA A 97 0.54 0.33 -1.85
CA ALA A 97 -0.13 1.20 -0.88
C ALA A 97 0.29 0.89 0.56
N ASP A 98 1.49 1.32 0.93
CA ASP A 98 1.92 1.34 2.33
C ASP A 98 1.36 2.61 3.02
N TYR A 99 0.04 2.71 3.11
CA TYR A 99 -0.61 3.69 3.98
C TYR A 99 -0.87 3.02 5.33
N GLY A 100 -0.07 3.37 6.32
CA GLY A 100 -0.28 2.99 7.71
C GLY A 100 -1.67 3.40 8.20
N ASP A 101 -2.30 2.52 8.97
CA ASP A 101 -3.63 2.65 9.58
C ASP A 101 -4.85 2.64 8.63
N LEU A 102 -5.07 1.51 7.95
CA LEU A 102 -6.44 0.97 7.89
C LEU A 102 -6.61 -0.07 9.00
N LEU A 103 -7.29 0.32 10.08
CA LEU A 103 -7.73 -0.60 11.13
C LEU A 103 -8.70 -1.65 10.54
N TYR A 104 -8.14 -2.82 10.21
CA TYR A 104 -8.85 -3.99 9.69
C TYR A 104 -9.62 -4.72 10.80
N HIS A 105 -10.81 -4.23 11.17
CA HIS A 105 -11.70 -4.97 12.06
C HIS A 105 -13.01 -5.35 11.36
N THR A 106 -13.10 -6.60 10.89
CA THR A 106 -14.37 -7.35 10.76
C THR A 106 -14.13 -8.85 10.99
N GLU A 107 -15.04 -9.51 11.72
CA GLU A 107 -15.03 -10.95 11.95
C GLU A 107 -15.77 -11.69 10.83
N VAL A 108 -15.05 -12.36 9.94
CA VAL A 108 -15.63 -13.29 8.94
C VAL A 108 -14.89 -14.63 9.02
N ARG A 109 -15.61 -15.74 8.82
CA ARG A 109 -15.12 -17.12 9.05
C ARG A 109 -13.94 -17.56 8.15
N TRP A 110 -13.75 -16.97 6.97
CA TRP A 110 -12.59 -17.19 6.08
C TRP A 110 -11.38 -16.31 6.46
N LEU A 111 -11.65 -15.21 7.15
CA LEU A 111 -10.70 -14.23 7.69
C LEU A 111 -9.86 -14.86 8.81
N SER A 112 -10.38 -15.84 9.54
CA SER A 112 -9.60 -16.61 10.53
C SER A 112 -8.50 -17.44 9.87
N HIS A 113 -8.79 -18.10 8.75
CA HIS A 113 -7.80 -18.93 8.04
C HIS A 113 -6.74 -18.05 7.36
N GLY A 114 -7.14 -16.92 6.77
CA GLY A 114 -6.20 -15.94 6.22
C GLY A 114 -5.31 -15.30 7.28
N ASN A 115 -5.87 -14.92 8.44
CA ASN A 115 -5.11 -14.36 9.55
C ASN A 115 -4.18 -15.39 10.19
N VAL A 116 -4.62 -16.65 10.31
CA VAL A 116 -3.76 -17.76 10.77
C VAL A 116 -2.61 -17.97 9.80
N LEU A 117 -2.87 -18.01 8.49
CA LEU A 117 -1.81 -18.17 7.48
C LEU A 117 -0.83 -16.97 7.51
N LYS A 118 -1.32 -15.74 7.64
CA LYS A 118 -0.47 -14.54 7.80
C LYS A 118 0.42 -14.63 9.04
N HIS A 119 -0.14 -15.00 10.19
CA HIS A 119 0.64 -15.16 11.44
C HIS A 119 1.64 -16.31 11.34
N VAL A 120 1.25 -17.45 10.78
CA VAL A 120 2.14 -18.62 10.56
C VAL A 120 3.29 -18.25 9.62
N PHE A 121 3.02 -17.48 8.57
CA PHE A 121 4.05 -17.02 7.64
C PHE A 121 4.99 -15.99 8.27
N ALA A 122 4.47 -15.04 9.06
CA ALA A 122 5.29 -14.08 9.81
C ALA A 122 6.18 -14.75 10.85
N LEU A 123 5.64 -15.74 11.58
CA LEU A 123 6.33 -16.47 12.65
C LEU A 123 7.13 -17.69 12.17
N ARG A 124 7.26 -17.89 10.86
CA ARG A 124 7.86 -19.10 10.26
C ARG A 124 9.24 -19.45 10.85
N HIS A 125 10.09 -18.46 11.11
CA HIS A 125 11.43 -18.70 11.67
C HIS A 125 11.36 -19.19 13.12
N GLU A 126 10.48 -18.62 13.93
CA GLU A 126 10.26 -19.03 15.33
C GLU A 126 9.60 -20.41 15.43
N ILE A 127 8.65 -20.69 14.54
CA ILE A 127 8.00 -21.99 14.42
C ILE A 127 9.05 -23.06 14.08
N VAL A 128 9.92 -22.79 13.09
CA VAL A 128 11.03 -23.70 12.72
C VAL A 128 11.97 -23.95 13.89
N SER A 129 12.42 -22.90 14.59
CA SER A 129 13.29 -23.04 15.76
C SER A 129 12.65 -23.93 16.83
N THR A 130 11.39 -23.64 17.17
CA THR A 130 10.64 -24.36 18.22
C THR A 130 10.43 -25.84 17.86
N VAL A 131 10.19 -26.13 16.59
CA VAL A 131 10.01 -27.50 16.08
C VAL A 131 11.31 -28.30 16.19
N ILE A 132 12.45 -27.70 15.80
CA ILE A 132 13.78 -28.31 15.89
C ILE A 132 14.09 -28.61 17.36
N ASP A 133 13.90 -27.64 18.26
CA ASP A 133 14.19 -27.77 19.69
C ASP A 133 13.35 -28.85 20.37
N ARG A 134 12.11 -29.07 19.89
CA ARG A 134 11.20 -30.09 20.42
C ARG A 134 11.31 -31.45 19.72
N GLY A 135 12.19 -31.60 18.73
CA GLY A 135 12.37 -32.84 17.97
C GLY A 135 11.14 -33.27 17.18
N LEU A 136 10.24 -32.34 16.85
CA LEU A 136 9.01 -32.63 16.11
C LEU A 136 9.32 -32.88 14.63
N LYS A 137 8.80 -33.97 14.08
CA LYS A 137 8.94 -34.34 12.66
C LYS A 137 7.74 -33.83 11.85
N GLY A 138 7.95 -33.54 10.56
CA GLY A 138 6.86 -33.19 9.62
C GLY A 138 6.80 -31.72 9.19
N PHE A 139 7.77 -30.89 9.57
CA PHE A 139 7.80 -29.46 9.25
C PHE A 139 8.92 -29.05 8.28
N GLN A 140 9.51 -30.02 7.56
CA GLN A 140 10.58 -29.74 6.59
C GLN A 140 10.14 -28.81 5.46
N THR A 141 8.83 -28.68 5.24
CA THR A 141 8.22 -27.72 4.29
C THR A 141 8.49 -26.26 4.66
N PHE A 142 8.75 -25.92 5.92
CA PHE A 142 9.13 -24.55 6.32
C PHE A 142 10.59 -24.21 5.97
N SER A 143 11.37 -25.19 5.49
CA SER A 143 12.71 -24.98 4.92
C SER A 143 12.71 -25.09 3.39
N ASP A 144 11.56 -25.40 2.78
CA ASP A 144 11.39 -25.49 1.33
C ASP A 144 11.02 -24.09 0.79
N GLU A 145 11.96 -23.49 0.06
CA GLU A 145 11.82 -22.17 -0.54
C GLU A 145 10.63 -22.12 -1.51
N VAL A 146 10.43 -23.16 -2.33
CA VAL A 146 9.29 -23.23 -3.27
C VAL A 146 7.97 -23.27 -2.51
N TRP A 147 7.92 -24.01 -1.40
CA TRP A 147 6.74 -24.05 -0.55
C TRP A 147 6.46 -22.69 0.09
N LEU A 148 7.49 -22.02 0.61
CA LEU A 148 7.38 -20.69 1.22
C LEU A 148 6.86 -19.65 0.22
N HIS A 149 7.39 -19.62 -1.00
CA HIS A 149 6.90 -18.73 -2.06
C HIS A 149 5.42 -19.01 -2.39
N ARG A 150 5.01 -20.28 -2.48
CA ARG A 150 3.60 -20.65 -2.74
C ARG A 150 2.67 -20.26 -1.60
N VAL A 151 3.07 -20.47 -0.35
CA VAL A 151 2.25 -20.12 0.82
C VAL A 151 2.16 -18.60 0.97
N GLY A 152 3.28 -17.90 0.80
CA GLY A 152 3.33 -16.44 0.77
C GLY A 152 2.36 -15.86 -0.27
N PHE A 153 2.38 -16.43 -1.48
CA PHE A 153 1.45 -16.01 -2.54
C PHE A 153 -0.02 -16.25 -2.17
N HIS A 154 -0.33 -17.39 -1.53
CA HIS A 154 -1.70 -17.65 -1.06
C HIS A 154 -2.13 -16.71 0.06
N THR A 155 -1.23 -16.39 1.01
CA THR A 155 -1.54 -15.38 2.04
C THR A 155 -1.85 -14.02 1.43
N GLU A 156 -1.18 -13.68 0.33
CA GLU A 156 -1.36 -12.40 -0.36
C GLU A 156 -2.67 -12.34 -1.14
N ILE A 157 -3.01 -13.39 -1.89
CA ILE A 157 -4.32 -13.48 -2.57
C ILE A 157 -5.47 -13.36 -1.56
N VAL A 158 -5.35 -14.01 -0.40
CA VAL A 158 -6.37 -13.94 0.64
C VAL A 158 -6.44 -12.53 1.25
N ALA A 159 -5.30 -11.85 1.41
CA ALA A 159 -5.24 -10.45 1.84
C ALA A 159 -5.92 -9.50 0.85
N LEU A 160 -5.62 -9.64 -0.44
CA LEU A 160 -6.20 -8.88 -1.54
C LEU A 160 -7.72 -9.07 -1.64
N THR A 161 -8.16 -10.32 -1.60
CA THR A 161 -9.58 -10.67 -1.67
C THR A 161 -10.34 -10.05 -0.50
N LEU A 162 -9.73 -9.99 0.68
CA LEU A 162 -10.31 -9.29 1.82
C LEU A 162 -10.39 -7.77 1.61
N ALA A 163 -9.31 -7.16 1.12
CA ALA A 163 -9.25 -5.72 0.88
C ALA A 163 -10.32 -5.26 -0.14
N VAL A 164 -10.45 -5.98 -1.26
CA VAL A 164 -11.45 -5.68 -2.30
C VAL A 164 -12.89 -5.90 -1.78
N ASN A 165 -13.15 -6.99 -1.06
CA ASN A 165 -14.46 -7.24 -0.45
C ASN A 165 -14.85 -6.14 0.57
N PHE A 166 -13.88 -5.58 1.28
CA PHE A 166 -14.14 -4.48 2.20
C PHE A 166 -14.48 -3.17 1.47
N LEU A 167 -13.70 -2.81 0.43
CA LEU A 167 -13.95 -1.60 -0.37
C LEU A 167 -15.33 -1.66 -1.05
N THR A 168 -15.66 -2.80 -1.64
CA THR A 168 -16.98 -3.02 -2.26
C THR A 168 -18.13 -3.01 -1.25
N SER A 169 -17.92 -3.45 0.00
CA SER A 169 -18.95 -3.40 1.07
C SER A 169 -19.27 -1.98 1.57
N ARG A 170 -18.41 -0.99 1.27
CA ARG A 170 -18.59 0.43 1.65
C ARG A 170 -19.15 1.29 0.51
N SER A 171 -19.27 0.75 -0.70
CA SER A 171 -19.91 1.44 -1.82
C SER A 171 -21.45 1.32 -1.72
N PRO A 172 -22.24 2.39 -1.90
CA PRO A 172 -23.70 2.33 -1.81
C PRO A 172 -24.38 1.53 -2.95
N SER A 173 -23.62 0.95 -3.86
CA SER A 173 -24.14 0.34 -5.09
C SER A 173 -24.32 -1.18 -4.97
N PRO A 174 -25.52 -1.73 -5.22
CA PRO A 174 -25.81 -3.14 -5.00
C PRO A 174 -25.44 -3.95 -6.25
N LEU A 175 -24.18 -4.31 -6.42
CA LEU A 175 -23.81 -5.31 -7.44
C LEU A 175 -23.02 -6.45 -6.79
N LYS A 176 -23.81 -7.44 -6.33
CA LYS A 176 -23.32 -8.78 -5.98
C LYS A 176 -22.76 -9.45 -7.23
N ILE A 177 -21.45 -9.66 -7.27
CA ILE A 177 -20.87 -10.67 -8.16
C ILE A 177 -21.08 -12.03 -7.49
N ARG A 178 -21.87 -12.88 -8.13
CA ARG A 178 -22.07 -14.29 -7.76
C ARG A 178 -21.03 -15.08 -8.57
N VAL A 179 -20.19 -15.85 -7.87
CA VAL A 179 -19.21 -16.80 -8.44
C VAL A 179 -19.92 -17.81 -9.33
#